data_AF-A0A842M792-F1
#
_entry.id   AF-A0A842M792-F1
#
_cell.length_a   1.000
_cell.length_b   1.000
_cell.length_c   1.000
_cell.angle_alpha   90.00
_cell.angle_beta   90.00
_cell.angle_gamma   90.00
#
_symmetry.space_group_name_H-M   'P 1'
#
loop_
_entity.id
_entity.type
_entity.pdbx_description
1 polymer ?
#
loop_
_entity_poly.entity_id
_entity_poly.type
_entity_poly.pdbx_seq_one_letter_code
_entity_poly.pdbx_strand_id
1 'polypeptide(L)'
;MGKVIKGYVIYTIGLGSYVDENILREIADVTGGKYLAATDASVLDSVFSEIFQEITTAATNIVVTDILPDYIQLVGQPTIIPDSQVTNPDGTTTLTWNIGTLTKDQTWIVSYDILSTKMGYVPTNELCEVDYTDPSGVDRVISVPSPYVDFGETIPETTEEVQGETTVVGMQETGVPLTGLLLALLLILGGLFNPKRK
;
A
#
# COMPACT_ATOMS: atom_id res chain seq x y z
N MET A 1 -49.36 -14.81 -5.92
CA MET A 1 -49.15 -13.34 -5.84
C MET A 1 -47.69 -13.14 -5.48
N GLY A 2 -46.87 -12.67 -6.44
CA GLY A 2 -45.43 -12.53 -6.22
C GLY A 2 -45.14 -11.36 -5.28
N LYS A 3 -44.54 -11.65 -4.12
CA LYS A 3 -44.14 -10.62 -3.14
C LYS A 3 -43.03 -9.79 -3.78
N VAL A 4 -43.35 -8.54 -4.14
CA VAL A 4 -42.34 -7.55 -4.52
C VAL A 4 -41.61 -7.15 -3.24
N ILE A 5 -40.48 -7.79 -2.97
CA ILE A 5 -39.54 -7.36 -1.94
C ILE A 5 -38.88 -6.06 -2.42
N LYS A 6 -39.01 -4.98 -1.63
CA LYS A 6 -38.42 -3.67 -1.92
C LYS A 6 -36.88 -3.64 -1.79
N GLY A 7 -36.22 -4.80 -1.77
CA GLY A 7 -34.78 -4.95 -1.60
C GLY A 7 -34.27 -4.68 -0.17
N TYR A 8 -35.16 -4.51 0.82
CA TYR A 8 -34.75 -4.37 2.21
C TYR A 8 -34.54 -5.75 2.85
N VAL A 9 -33.44 -5.87 3.60
CA VAL A 9 -33.15 -7.00 4.49
C VAL A 9 -33.65 -6.63 5.89
N ILE A 10 -34.51 -7.47 6.49
CA ILE A 10 -35.10 -7.23 7.82
C ILE A 10 -34.45 -8.15 8.83
N TYR A 11 -33.82 -7.55 9.85
CA TYR A 11 -33.37 -8.24 11.05
C TYR A 11 -34.44 -8.08 12.14
N THR A 12 -34.78 -9.17 12.83
CA THR A 12 -35.75 -9.17 13.92
C THR A 12 -35.06 -9.54 15.23
N ILE A 13 -35.38 -8.81 16.30
CA ILE A 13 -34.85 -9.08 17.65
C ILE A 13 -36.03 -9.44 18.55
N GLY A 14 -36.05 -10.66 19.06
CA GLY A 14 -37.04 -11.10 20.03
C GLY A 14 -36.57 -10.82 21.44
N LEU A 15 -37.06 -9.75 22.08
CA LEU A 15 -36.67 -9.38 23.44
C LEU A 15 -37.60 -10.01 24.49
N GLY A 16 -37.04 -10.85 25.37
CA GLY A 16 -37.76 -11.52 26.45
C GLY A 16 -38.49 -12.79 26.00
N SER A 17 -39.20 -13.43 26.94
CA SER A 17 -39.79 -14.76 26.76
C SER A 17 -41.22 -14.80 26.19
N TYR A 18 -41.83 -13.64 25.95
CA TYR A 18 -43.23 -13.54 25.47
C TYR A 18 -43.35 -13.18 23.99
N VAL A 19 -42.26 -13.31 23.24
CA VAL A 19 -42.23 -13.03 21.79
C VAL A 19 -42.65 -14.28 21.01
N ASP A 20 -43.34 -14.07 19.89
CA ASP A 20 -43.61 -15.13 18.93
C ASP A 20 -42.41 -15.28 17.99
N GLU A 21 -41.47 -16.15 18.36
CA GLU A 21 -40.23 -16.36 17.59
C GLU A 21 -40.49 -16.86 16.17
N ASN A 22 -41.57 -17.63 15.96
CA ASN A 22 -41.89 -18.18 14.64
C ASN A 22 -42.25 -17.05 13.67
N ILE A 23 -43.09 -16.12 14.11
CA ILE A 23 -43.45 -14.95 13.30
C ILE A 23 -42.22 -14.07 13.03
N LEU A 24 -41.40 -13.82 14.05
CA LEU A 24 -40.21 -12.97 13.90
C LEU A 24 -39.19 -13.58 12.93
N ARG A 25 -39.03 -14.90 12.97
CA ARG A 25 -38.17 -15.64 12.04
C ARG A 25 -38.72 -15.61 10.62
N GLU A 26 -40.03 -15.86 10.44
CA GLU A 26 -40.67 -15.78 9.13
C GLU A 26 -40.50 -14.39 8.49
N ILE A 27 -40.64 -13.31 9.27
CA ILE A 27 -40.44 -11.95 8.78
C ILE A 27 -39.00 -11.75 8.26
N ALA A 28 -38.00 -12.20 9.02
CA ALA A 28 -36.60 -12.07 8.65
C ALA A 28 -36.28 -12.90 7.40
N ASP A 29 -36.66 -14.18 7.40
CA ASP A 29 -36.37 -15.15 6.34
C ASP A 29 -36.91 -14.69 4.97
N VAL A 30 -38.09 -14.09 4.93
CA VAL A 30 -38.69 -13.63 3.66
C VAL A 30 -37.87 -12.49 3.00
N THR A 31 -37.00 -11.84 3.76
CA THR A 31 -36.10 -10.79 3.25
C THR A 31 -34.64 -11.21 3.17
N GLY A 32 -34.32 -12.46 3.52
CA GLY A 32 -32.95 -12.94 3.66
C GLY A 32 -32.19 -12.29 4.83
N GLY A 33 -32.92 -11.77 5.83
CA GLY A 33 -32.32 -11.27 7.06
C GLY A 33 -32.23 -12.37 8.12
N LYS A 34 -31.99 -11.97 9.38
CA LYS A 34 -31.77 -12.89 10.49
C LYS A 34 -32.67 -12.56 11.68
N TYR A 35 -33.20 -13.61 12.32
CA TYR A 35 -33.81 -13.50 13.64
C TYR A 35 -32.76 -13.73 14.73
N LEU A 36 -32.71 -12.83 15.71
CA LEU A 36 -31.83 -12.89 16.87
C LEU A 36 -32.67 -12.90 18.15
N ALA A 37 -32.44 -13.89 19.00
CA ALA A 37 -33.08 -13.97 20.31
C ALA A 37 -32.30 -13.12 21.33
N ALA A 38 -33.02 -12.32 22.11
CA ALA A 38 -32.47 -11.56 23.23
C ALA A 38 -33.22 -11.96 24.50
N THR A 39 -32.57 -12.71 25.40
CA THR A 39 -33.20 -13.20 26.64
C THR A 39 -33.73 -12.07 27.51
N ASP A 40 -33.02 -10.94 27.53
CA ASP A 40 -33.37 -9.72 28.24
C ASP A 40 -32.58 -8.51 27.69
N ALA A 41 -32.78 -7.32 28.26
CA ALA A 41 -32.17 -6.10 27.75
C ALA A 41 -30.63 -6.08 27.83
N SER A 42 -30.02 -6.87 28.72
CA SER A 42 -28.57 -6.90 28.91
C SER A 42 -27.81 -7.47 27.71
N VAL A 43 -28.45 -8.29 26.88
CA VAL A 43 -27.81 -8.89 25.69
C VAL A 43 -27.99 -8.06 24.41
N LEU A 44 -28.78 -6.97 24.46
CA LEU A 44 -29.06 -6.15 23.27
C LEU A 44 -27.80 -5.55 22.67
N ASP A 45 -26.86 -5.08 23.50
CA ASP A 45 -25.60 -4.51 23.02
C ASP A 45 -24.79 -5.53 22.20
N SER A 46 -24.75 -6.79 22.64
CA SER A 46 -24.09 -7.87 21.88
C SER A 46 -24.83 -8.20 20.58
N VAL A 47 -26.16 -8.23 20.60
CA VAL A 47 -26.99 -8.50 19.41
C VAL A 47 -26.81 -7.40 18.36
N PHE A 48 -26.82 -6.12 18.77
CA PHE A 48 -26.57 -5.02 17.85
C PHE A 48 -25.14 -5.01 17.34
N SER A 49 -24.16 -5.40 18.16
CA SER A 49 -22.77 -5.54 17.73
C SER A 49 -22.60 -6.64 16.68
N GLU A 50 -23.27 -7.77 16.83
CA GLU A 50 -23.28 -8.86 15.84
C GLU A 50 -23.85 -8.40 14.50
N ILE A 51 -25.02 -7.76 14.51
CA ILE A 51 -25.64 -7.21 13.29
C ILE A 51 -24.72 -6.16 12.64
N PHE A 52 -24.13 -5.28 13.44
CA PHE A 52 -23.21 -4.26 12.94
C PHE A 52 -22.00 -4.90 12.26
N GLN A 53 -21.39 -5.91 12.87
CA GLN A 53 -20.27 -6.64 12.28
C GLN A 53 -20.68 -7.35 10.98
N GLU A 54 -21.83 -8.02 10.94
CA GLU A 54 -22.34 -8.68 9.73
C GLU A 54 -22.53 -7.69 8.58
N ILE A 55 -23.06 -6.49 8.87
CA ILE A 55 -23.31 -5.45 7.86
C ILE A 55 -22.01 -4.76 7.41
N THR A 56 -21.06 -4.55 8.32
CA THR A 56 -19.85 -3.75 8.04
C THR A 56 -18.65 -4.57 7.62
N THR A 57 -18.61 -5.87 7.86
CA THR A 57 -17.51 -6.73 7.42
C THR A 57 -17.43 -6.77 5.90
N ALA A 58 -16.24 -6.55 5.36
CA ALA A 58 -15.93 -6.71 3.94
C ALA A 58 -15.40 -8.12 3.65
N ALA A 59 -14.49 -8.60 4.49
CA ALA A 59 -13.91 -9.94 4.42
C ALA A 59 -13.26 -10.32 5.76
N THR A 60 -13.14 -11.63 6.01
CA THR A 60 -12.45 -12.20 7.18
C THR A 60 -11.40 -13.21 6.74
N ASN A 61 -10.53 -13.65 7.65
CA ASN A 61 -9.45 -14.60 7.39
C ASN A 61 -8.58 -14.20 6.19
N ILE A 62 -8.36 -12.90 6.01
CA ILE A 62 -7.65 -12.35 4.86
C ILE A 62 -6.15 -12.67 5.02
N VAL A 63 -5.60 -13.37 4.03
CA VAL A 63 -4.18 -13.68 3.91
C VAL A 63 -3.70 -13.23 2.54
N VAL A 64 -2.65 -12.42 2.50
CA VAL A 64 -1.97 -12.05 1.26
C VAL A 64 -0.71 -12.87 1.13
N THR A 65 -0.54 -13.55 0.01
CA THR A 65 0.67 -14.29 -0.36
C THR A 65 1.26 -13.66 -1.61
N ASP A 66 2.53 -13.24 -1.54
CA ASP A 66 3.26 -12.66 -2.68
C ASP A 66 4.59 -13.40 -2.86
N ILE A 67 4.83 -13.89 -4.08
CA ILE A 67 6.01 -14.69 -4.41
C ILE A 67 6.89 -13.87 -5.33
N LEU A 68 8.05 -13.46 -4.84
CA LEU A 68 9.08 -12.76 -5.59
C LEU A 68 9.95 -13.77 -6.35
N PRO A 69 10.23 -13.54 -7.66
CA PRO A 69 11.16 -14.35 -8.43
C PRO A 69 12.56 -14.37 -7.82
N ASP A 70 13.37 -15.36 -8.18
CA ASP A 70 14.76 -15.51 -7.72
C ASP A 70 15.68 -14.31 -8.07
N TYR A 71 15.34 -13.57 -9.11
CA TYR A 71 16.04 -12.36 -9.52
C TYR A 71 15.57 -11.09 -8.81
N ILE A 72 14.50 -11.14 -8.02
CA ILE A 72 13.98 -10.01 -7.23
C ILE A 72 14.38 -10.16 -5.76
N GLN A 73 14.98 -9.12 -5.23
CA GLN A 73 15.36 -9.02 -3.82
C GLN A 73 14.54 -7.94 -3.14
N LEU A 74 13.98 -8.26 -1.97
CA LEU A 74 13.38 -7.28 -1.09
C LEU A 74 14.48 -6.37 -0.52
N VAL A 75 14.32 -5.06 -0.66
CA VAL A 75 15.26 -4.06 -0.14
C VAL A 75 14.56 -3.15 0.85
N GLY A 76 15.27 -2.79 1.93
CA GLY A 76 14.68 -2.00 3.00
C GLY A 76 13.67 -2.81 3.82
N GLN A 77 12.71 -2.10 4.41
CA GLN A 77 11.63 -2.70 5.20
C GLN A 77 10.30 -2.33 4.56
N PRO A 78 9.41 -3.31 4.33
CA PRO A 78 8.02 -3.03 3.96
C PRO A 78 7.36 -2.08 4.97
N THR A 79 6.41 -1.27 4.50
CA THR A 79 5.60 -0.40 5.37
C THR A 79 4.80 -1.19 6.41
N ILE A 80 4.50 -2.46 6.10
CA ILE A 80 3.92 -3.45 7.00
C ILE A 80 4.77 -4.71 6.86
N ILE A 81 5.48 -5.07 7.92
CA ILE A 81 6.36 -6.25 7.94
C ILE A 81 5.51 -7.51 7.74
N PRO A 82 5.89 -8.41 6.83
CA PRO A 82 5.18 -9.67 6.64
C PRO A 82 5.30 -10.55 7.89
N ASP A 83 4.23 -11.29 8.19
CA ASP A 83 4.22 -12.30 9.25
C ASP A 83 5.17 -13.46 8.93
N SER A 84 5.41 -13.72 7.65
CA SER A 84 6.38 -14.71 7.19
C SER A 84 7.11 -14.23 5.93
N GLN A 85 8.43 -14.45 5.91
CA GLN A 85 9.29 -14.25 4.75
C GLN A 85 10.18 -15.49 4.61
N VAL A 86 10.00 -16.25 3.53
CA VAL A 86 10.70 -17.53 3.30
C VAL A 86 11.38 -17.51 1.94
N THR A 87 12.68 -17.77 1.91
CA THR A 87 13.40 -18.09 0.66
C THR A 87 13.25 -19.58 0.37
N ASN A 88 12.65 -19.90 -0.76
CA ASN A 88 12.34 -21.26 -1.19
C ASN A 88 13.56 -21.94 -1.83
N PRO A 89 13.58 -23.29 -1.94
CA PRO A 89 14.68 -24.03 -2.55
C PRO A 89 14.95 -23.67 -4.02
N ASP A 90 13.96 -23.13 -4.74
CA ASP A 90 14.08 -22.66 -6.13
C ASP A 90 14.63 -21.23 -6.23
N GLY A 91 14.90 -20.56 -5.11
CA GLY A 91 15.42 -19.21 -5.05
C GLY A 91 14.34 -18.12 -4.94
N THR A 92 13.06 -18.44 -5.15
CA THR A 92 11.96 -17.49 -4.95
C THR A 92 11.83 -17.09 -3.48
N THR A 93 11.20 -15.94 -3.21
CA THR A 93 10.90 -15.50 -1.84
C THR A 93 9.39 -15.33 -1.66
N THR A 94 8.80 -16.07 -0.73
CA THR A 94 7.38 -15.95 -0.36
C THR A 94 7.23 -15.00 0.83
N LEU A 95 6.44 -13.95 0.63
CA LEU A 95 5.98 -13.02 1.65
C LEU A 95 4.52 -13.34 2.01
N THR A 96 4.20 -13.37 3.29
CA THR A 96 2.84 -13.64 3.77
C THR A 96 2.41 -12.62 4.82
N TRP A 97 1.22 -12.03 4.63
CA TRP A 97 0.58 -11.14 5.61
C TRP A 97 -0.78 -11.71 6.04
N ASN A 98 -0.97 -11.89 7.35
CA ASN A 98 -2.23 -12.27 7.97
C ASN A 98 -3.00 -11.01 8.39
N ILE A 99 -3.83 -10.49 7.49
CA ILE A 99 -4.57 -9.24 7.69
C ILE A 99 -5.75 -9.44 8.66
N GLY A 100 -6.31 -10.65 8.70
CA GLY A 100 -7.45 -10.97 9.55
C GLY A 100 -8.76 -10.46 8.97
N THR A 101 -9.35 -9.42 9.55
CA THR A 101 -10.67 -8.91 9.15
C THR A 101 -10.57 -7.47 8.70
N LEU A 102 -11.23 -7.14 7.59
CA LEU A 102 -11.45 -5.76 7.15
C LEU A 102 -12.94 -5.45 7.14
N THR A 103 -13.29 -4.25 7.63
CA THR A 103 -14.62 -3.65 7.43
C THR A 103 -14.67 -2.88 6.11
N LYS A 104 -15.87 -2.54 5.64
CA LYS A 104 -16.14 -1.86 4.35
C LYS A 104 -15.56 -0.45 4.25
N ASP A 105 -15.21 0.16 5.37
CA ASP A 105 -14.56 1.48 5.47
C ASP A 105 -13.05 1.40 5.68
N GLN A 106 -12.50 0.19 5.83
CA GLN A 106 -11.07 -0.02 6.00
C GLN A 106 -10.40 -0.36 4.66
N THR A 107 -9.22 0.22 4.46
CA THR A 107 -8.32 -0.14 3.37
C THR A 107 -6.97 -0.53 3.96
N TRP A 108 -6.45 -1.67 3.53
CA TRP A 108 -5.10 -2.10 3.87
C TRP A 108 -4.17 -1.88 2.68
N ILE A 109 -3.01 -1.28 2.93
CA ILE A 109 -2.02 -0.96 1.89
C ILE A 109 -0.63 -1.27 2.45
N VAL A 110 0.12 -2.12 1.74
CA VAL A 110 1.54 -2.34 1.97
C VAL A 110 2.34 -1.81 0.79
N SER A 111 3.55 -1.36 1.06
CA SER A 111 4.52 -0.97 0.04
C SER A 111 5.90 -1.43 0.49
N TYR A 112 6.72 -1.85 -0.45
CA TYR A 112 8.08 -2.31 -0.18
C TYR A 112 8.95 -2.06 -1.40
N ASP A 113 10.26 -1.89 -1.16
CA ASP A 113 11.22 -1.64 -2.22
C ASP A 113 11.82 -2.97 -2.69
N ILE A 114 12.12 -3.04 -3.98
CA ILE A 114 12.75 -4.21 -4.59
C ILE A 114 13.94 -3.82 -5.45
N LEU A 115 14.88 -4.75 -5.58
CA LEU A 115 15.99 -4.68 -6.51
C LEU A 115 15.95 -5.91 -7.41
N SER A 116 16.19 -5.71 -8.70
CA SER A 116 16.34 -6.81 -9.66
C SER A 116 17.81 -7.05 -9.98
N THR A 117 18.24 -8.31 -9.98
CA THR A 117 19.52 -8.73 -10.56
C THR A 117 19.42 -9.01 -12.06
N LYS A 118 18.19 -9.06 -12.61
CA LYS A 118 17.89 -9.29 -14.02
C LYS A 118 17.47 -7.99 -14.70
N MET A 119 18.14 -7.67 -15.81
CA MET A 119 17.81 -6.51 -16.64
C MET A 119 16.68 -6.79 -17.62
N GLY A 120 16.06 -5.71 -18.10
CA GLY A 120 14.99 -5.71 -19.10
C GLY A 120 13.58 -5.69 -18.49
N TYR A 121 12.58 -5.81 -19.36
CA TYR A 121 11.16 -5.79 -19.00
C TYR A 121 10.73 -7.15 -18.41
N VAL A 122 10.64 -7.23 -17.09
CA VAL A 122 10.36 -8.46 -16.34
C VAL A 122 9.28 -8.22 -15.27
N PRO A 123 8.52 -9.26 -14.88
CA PRO A 123 7.54 -9.15 -13.80
C PRO A 123 8.25 -9.01 -12.44
N THR A 124 7.59 -8.32 -11.50
CA THR A 124 8.10 -8.10 -10.14
C THR A 124 7.77 -9.22 -9.16
N ASN A 125 6.79 -10.06 -9.51
CA ASN A 125 6.30 -11.17 -8.71
C ASN A 125 5.84 -12.32 -9.63
N GLU A 126 6.04 -13.57 -9.21
CA GLU A 126 5.53 -14.75 -9.91
C GLU A 126 4.05 -14.97 -9.62
N LEU A 127 3.63 -14.61 -8.41
CA LEU A 127 2.27 -14.77 -7.92
C LEU A 127 1.99 -13.71 -6.85
N CYS A 128 0.80 -13.12 -6.87
CA CYS A 128 0.26 -12.45 -5.70
C CYS A 128 -1.22 -12.80 -5.59
N GLU A 129 -1.62 -13.36 -4.46
CA GLU A 129 -2.99 -13.79 -4.20
C GLU A 129 -3.47 -13.31 -2.84
N VAL A 130 -4.77 -13.10 -2.75
CA VAL A 130 -5.47 -12.81 -1.51
C VAL A 130 -6.50 -13.91 -1.29
N ASP A 131 -6.25 -14.74 -0.31
CA ASP A 131 -7.21 -15.70 0.25
C ASP A 131 -8.05 -14.98 1.29
N TYR A 132 -9.37 -15.15 1.26
CA TYR A 132 -10.27 -14.56 2.26
C TYR A 132 -11.61 -15.29 2.32
N THR A 133 -12.32 -15.16 3.43
CA THR A 133 -13.72 -15.56 3.56
C THR A 133 -14.62 -14.35 3.30
N ASP A 134 -15.51 -14.45 2.30
CA ASP A 134 -16.47 -13.40 1.95
C ASP A 134 -17.57 -13.25 3.03
N PRO A 135 -18.39 -12.18 3.03
CA PRO A 135 -19.43 -11.99 4.04
C PRO A 135 -20.52 -13.08 4.05
N SER A 136 -20.60 -13.93 3.02
CA SER A 136 -21.50 -15.10 3.01
C SER A 136 -20.88 -16.34 3.65
N GLY A 137 -19.64 -16.24 4.17
CA GLY A 137 -18.92 -17.34 4.80
C GLY A 137 -18.23 -18.27 3.81
N VAL A 138 -18.07 -17.86 2.54
CA VAL A 138 -17.44 -18.68 1.51
C VAL A 138 -16.00 -18.23 1.31
N ASP A 139 -15.08 -19.19 1.33
CA ASP A 139 -13.67 -18.92 1.03
C ASP A 139 -13.48 -18.61 -0.47
N ARG A 140 -12.68 -17.58 -0.72
CA ARG A 140 -12.41 -17.00 -2.03
C ARG A 140 -10.92 -16.75 -2.17
N VAL A 141 -10.49 -16.77 -3.43
CA VAL A 141 -9.13 -16.37 -3.81
C VAL A 141 -9.26 -15.33 -4.91
N ILE A 142 -8.47 -14.26 -4.81
CA ILE A 142 -8.32 -13.28 -5.88
C ILE A 142 -6.83 -13.11 -6.20
N SER A 143 -6.48 -13.28 -7.47
CA SER A 143 -5.12 -13.01 -7.93
C SER A 143 -4.96 -11.52 -8.23
N VAL A 144 -3.91 -10.92 -7.66
CA VAL A 144 -3.52 -9.53 -7.89
C VAL A 144 -2.64 -9.47 -9.15
N PRO A 145 -2.88 -8.53 -10.09
CA PRO A 145 -2.07 -8.42 -11.29
C PRO A 145 -0.60 -8.18 -10.96
N SER A 146 0.30 -8.93 -11.62
CA SER A 146 1.74 -8.72 -11.51
C SER A 146 2.20 -7.51 -12.33
N PRO A 147 2.85 -6.51 -11.70
CA PRO A 147 3.50 -5.42 -12.41
C PRO A 147 4.71 -5.91 -13.22
N TYR A 148 4.99 -5.22 -14.33
CA TYR A 148 6.21 -5.40 -15.11
C TYR A 148 7.02 -4.10 -15.10
N VAL A 149 8.33 -4.24 -14.89
CA VAL A 149 9.28 -3.13 -14.79
C VAL A 149 10.44 -3.38 -15.74
N ASP A 150 10.89 -2.34 -16.43
CA ASP A 150 12.10 -2.37 -17.25
C ASP A 150 13.30 -1.97 -16.40
N PHE A 151 14.07 -2.97 -15.95
CA PHE A 151 15.25 -2.74 -15.12
C PHE A 151 16.49 -2.46 -15.99
N GLY A 152 17.07 -1.27 -15.84
CA GLY A 152 18.30 -0.86 -16.52
C GLY A 152 19.58 -1.12 -15.72
N GLU A 153 20.73 -0.76 -16.30
CA GLU A 153 22.01 -0.80 -15.60
C GLU A 153 21.99 0.17 -14.40
N THR A 154 22.41 -0.31 -13.23
CA THR A 154 22.80 0.58 -12.14
C THR A 154 24.07 1.31 -12.57
N ILE A 155 23.97 2.58 -12.93
CA ILE A 155 25.17 3.42 -13.07
C ILE A 155 25.73 3.55 -11.64
N PRO A 156 26.93 3.01 -11.32
CA PRO A 156 27.52 3.26 -10.03
C PRO A 156 27.65 4.78 -9.88
N GLU A 157 27.17 5.31 -8.76
CA GLU A 157 27.35 6.71 -8.42
C GLU A 157 28.86 6.94 -8.32
N THR A 158 29.45 7.48 -9.38
CA THR A 158 30.87 7.83 -9.41
C THR A 158 31.02 8.91 -8.35
N THR A 159 31.51 8.55 -7.17
CA THR A 159 32.02 9.55 -6.23
C THR A 159 33.24 10.16 -6.92
N GLU A 160 33.05 11.28 -7.62
CA GLU A 160 34.18 12.13 -7.99
C GLU A 160 34.78 12.63 -6.68
N GLU A 161 35.80 11.93 -6.17
CA GLU A 161 36.78 12.56 -5.30
C GLU A 161 37.46 13.65 -6.13
N VAL A 162 36.91 14.86 -6.06
CA VAL A 162 37.67 16.05 -6.41
C VAL A 162 38.81 16.11 -5.40
N GLN A 163 40.01 15.67 -5.80
CA GLN A 163 41.25 16.03 -5.12
C GLN A 163 41.45 17.54 -5.24
N GLY A 164 40.72 18.29 -4.41
CA GLY A 164 40.96 19.68 -4.13
C GLY A 164 42.21 19.78 -3.26
N GLU A 165 43.36 19.98 -3.91
CA GLU A 165 44.57 20.43 -3.25
C GLU A 165 44.24 21.74 -2.51
N THR A 166 44.15 21.67 -1.17
CA THR A 166 43.85 22.85 -0.35
C THR A 166 45.12 23.67 -0.18
N THR A 167 45.37 24.60 -1.10
CA THR A 167 46.28 25.70 -0.80
C THR A 167 45.59 26.65 0.17
N VAL A 168 46.00 26.64 1.43
CA VAL A 168 45.52 27.59 2.44
C VAL A 168 46.07 28.98 2.08
N VAL A 169 45.26 29.82 1.44
CA VAL A 169 45.57 31.24 1.23
C VAL A 169 45.02 32.02 2.42
N GLY A 170 45.91 32.65 3.20
CA GLY A 170 45.52 33.43 4.37
C GLY A 170 44.60 34.61 4.02
N MET A 171 43.58 34.83 4.86
CA MET A 171 42.75 36.03 4.80
C MET A 171 43.61 37.27 5.02
N GLN A 172 43.51 38.22 4.09
CA GLN A 172 44.10 39.55 4.18
C GLN A 172 43.09 40.51 4.82
N GLU A 173 43.44 41.05 5.99
CA GLU A 173 42.60 42.04 6.68
C GLU A 173 42.75 43.44 6.06
N THR A 174 41.64 43.91 5.48
CA THR A 174 41.13 45.30 5.33
C THR A 174 42.02 46.43 4.80
N GLY A 175 41.57 47.12 3.74
CA GLY A 175 42.18 48.39 3.32
C GLY A 175 41.65 49.19 2.11
N VAL A 176 40.32 49.37 1.91
CA VAL A 176 39.61 50.55 1.27
C VAL A 176 39.90 50.88 -0.25
N PRO A 177 39.08 51.64 -1.05
CA PRO A 177 37.64 51.97 -1.10
C PRO A 177 36.90 51.56 -2.41
N LEU A 178 35.58 51.77 -2.41
CA LEU A 178 34.55 51.54 -3.44
C LEU A 178 34.74 52.19 -4.84
N THR A 179 35.89 52.76 -5.21
CA THR A 179 36.06 53.53 -6.46
C THR A 179 36.45 52.69 -7.69
N GLY A 180 36.83 51.42 -7.51
CA GLY A 180 37.25 50.54 -8.62
C GLY A 180 36.13 49.80 -9.38
N LEU A 181 34.90 49.77 -8.84
CA LEU A 181 33.80 48.97 -9.41
C LEU A 181 33.13 49.61 -10.64
N LEU A 182 33.43 50.88 -10.94
CA LEU A 182 32.77 51.64 -12.00
C LEU A 182 33.40 51.48 -13.40
N LEU A 183 34.59 50.88 -13.52
CA LEU A 183 35.25 50.72 -14.83
C LEU A 183 34.99 49.37 -15.53
N ALA A 184 34.57 48.33 -14.79
CA ALA A 184 34.31 47.02 -15.40
C ALA A 184 32.93 46.92 -16.07
N LEU A 185 32.00 47.82 -15.75
CA LEU A 185 30.67 47.87 -16.37
C LEU A 185 30.66 48.53 -17.76
N LEU A 186 31.82 49.02 -18.25
CA LEU A 186 31.96 49.67 -19.57
C LEU A 186 32.73 48.85 -20.62
N LEU A 187 33.21 47.65 -20.29
CA LEU A 187 33.93 46.78 -21.26
C LEU A 187 33.09 45.58 -21.75
N ILE A 188 31.75 45.73 -21.75
CA ILE A 188 30.81 44.83 -22.45
C ILE A 188 30.65 45.22 -23.94
N LEU A 189 31.32 46.28 -24.43
CA LEU A 189 31.05 46.84 -25.77
C LEU A 189 32.19 46.80 -26.79
N GLY A 190 33.31 46.10 -26.55
CA GLY A 190 34.41 46.11 -27.53
C GLY A 190 35.27 44.86 -27.54
N GLY A 191 34.94 43.90 -28.41
CA GLY A 191 35.78 42.72 -28.62
C GLY A 191 35.37 41.81 -29.78
N LEU A 192 34.89 42.37 -30.88
CA LEU A 192 34.74 41.66 -32.16
C LEU A 192 36.13 41.60 -32.85
N PHE A 193 36.43 40.46 -33.46
CA PHE A 193 37.51 40.16 -34.42
C PHE A 193 38.84 39.55 -33.92
N ASN A 194 38.84 38.22 -33.89
CA ASN A 194 39.68 37.21 -34.57
C ASN A 194 41.20 37.43 -34.87
N PRO A 195 42.00 36.34 -34.96
CA PRO A 195 43.46 36.37 -34.85
C PRO A 195 44.26 36.34 -36.16
N LYS A 196 45.52 36.85 -36.06
CA LYS A 196 46.79 36.44 -36.72
C LYS A 196 46.84 36.20 -38.24
N ARG A 197 47.76 36.88 -38.95
CA ARG A 197 49.14 36.42 -39.30
C ARG A 197 49.83 37.35 -40.33
N LYS A 198 51.13 37.59 -40.07
CA LYS A 198 52.24 38.07 -40.93
C LYS A 198 52.01 39.26 -41.85
#